data_AF-A0A8H9INM3-F1
#
_entry.id   AF-A0A8H9INM3-F1
#
_cell.length_a   1.000
_cell.length_b   1.000
_cell.length_c   1.000
_cell.angle_alpha   90.00
_cell.angle_beta   90.00
_cell.angle_gamma   90.00
#
_symmetry.space_group_name_H-M   'P 1'
#
loop_
_entity.id
_entity.type
_entity.pdbx_description
1 polymer ?
#
loop_
_entity_poly.entity_id
_entity_poly.type
_entity_poly.pdbx_seq_one_letter_code
_entity_poly.pdbx_strand_id
1 'polypeptide(L)'
;MHNRGRVIVAGAGPVGAVAALAAAQRGFEVTVIERNAEVEFDSAPRAATFHPSTLEMLDSLSIMPDFLAVGLVSRFFDYWDRPNRALVARMDHEVLRDDTSFPYVVQTEQHKLVRIVLERLRKLPNVEILLGWQLGSVTQDEHGVTVQAGNGTEERQLPGAWLIGCDGGRSTVRKQLGIEFEGYTWPERFAVFTTRYDFAAAMGCSERSYFADPGQWVNLFKVAGDDLRGRWRVVFAAPADRSDEEVLSDLSAQECLSGLHPGAGLGDLVHRNIYNVHQRVAARFRAGRVFLAGDAAHVNNPIGGLGLNCGIHDAMELVDTLEQVEAGAGAALLDRYERRRRTVNIEFVQQQTVDNKRRLEEKDPAQRRARLDELRAIAGDETRQRAFLRRTSLLDGVARAKAID
;
A
#
# COMPACT_ATOMS: atom_id res chain seq x y z
N MET A 1 29.04 6.42 19.55
CA MET A 1 27.78 5.78 19.10
C MET A 1 27.98 4.29 19.26
N HIS A 2 27.13 3.61 20.05
CA HIS A 2 27.16 2.14 20.05
C HIS A 2 26.73 1.70 18.66
N ASN A 3 27.58 0.96 17.95
CA ASN A 3 27.25 0.44 16.63
C ASN A 3 26.12 -0.59 16.81
N ARG A 4 24.89 -0.24 16.42
CA ARG A 4 23.74 -1.15 16.48
C ARG A 4 23.96 -2.24 15.42
N GLY A 5 23.50 -3.46 15.66
CA GLY A 5 23.71 -4.59 14.74
C GLY A 5 23.26 -4.31 13.30
N ARG A 6 23.71 -5.10 12.32
CA ARG A 6 23.33 -4.91 10.92
C ARG A 6 21.91 -5.43 10.64
N VAL A 7 21.09 -4.62 9.98
CA VAL A 7 19.77 -5.01 9.45
C VAL A 7 19.88 -5.24 7.95
N ILE A 8 19.52 -6.44 7.50
CA ILE A 8 19.40 -6.75 6.08
C ILE A 8 17.94 -6.55 5.67
N VAL A 9 17.68 -5.81 4.61
CA VAL A 9 16.34 -5.59 4.05
C VAL A 9 16.27 -6.25 2.68
N ALA A 10 15.42 -7.26 2.54
CA ALA A 10 15.20 -7.96 1.27
C ALA A 10 14.01 -7.35 0.53
N GLY A 11 14.27 -6.71 -0.60
CA GLY A 11 13.31 -5.96 -1.42
C GLY A 11 13.39 -4.46 -1.16
N ALA A 12 13.56 -3.67 -2.22
CA ALA A 12 13.56 -2.20 -2.21
C ALA A 12 12.24 -1.62 -2.77
N GLY A 13 11.13 -2.35 -2.64
CA GLY A 13 9.80 -1.76 -2.75
C GLY A 13 9.56 -0.69 -1.69
N PRO A 14 8.43 0.04 -1.72
CA PRO A 14 8.21 1.19 -0.83
C PRO A 14 8.32 0.84 0.66
N VAL A 15 7.86 -0.36 1.06
CA VAL A 15 7.98 -0.85 2.45
C VAL A 15 9.44 -1.08 2.86
N GLY A 16 10.21 -1.77 2.01
CA GLY A 16 11.63 -2.03 2.28
C GLY A 16 12.48 -0.77 2.25
N ALA A 17 12.22 0.14 1.31
CA ALA A 17 12.87 1.44 1.26
C ALA A 17 12.63 2.24 2.55
N VAL A 18 11.38 2.33 3.01
CA VAL A 18 11.04 3.01 4.28
C VAL A 18 11.69 2.31 5.48
N ALA A 19 11.66 0.97 5.55
CA ALA A 19 12.30 0.21 6.63
C ALA A 19 13.81 0.49 6.69
N ALA A 20 14.48 0.50 5.54
CA ALA A 20 15.91 0.78 5.44
C ALA A 20 16.24 2.20 5.90
N LEU A 21 15.46 3.21 5.48
CA LEU A 21 15.69 4.60 5.88
C LEU A 21 15.45 4.80 7.38
N ALA A 22 14.36 4.24 7.88
CA ALA A 22 14.01 4.29 9.30
C ALA A 22 15.10 3.64 10.16
N ALA A 23 15.64 2.49 9.74
CA ALA A 23 16.71 1.79 10.45
C ALA A 23 18.04 2.56 10.38
N ALA A 24 18.41 3.05 9.20
CA ALA A 24 19.66 3.79 9.01
C ALA A 24 19.68 5.10 9.82
N GLN A 25 18.57 5.85 9.87
CA GLN A 25 18.45 7.07 10.69
C GLN A 25 18.52 6.79 12.20
N ARG A 26 18.18 5.56 12.62
CA ARG A 26 18.34 5.07 13.98
C ARG A 26 19.73 4.46 14.24
N GLY A 27 20.69 4.62 13.33
CA GLY A 27 22.08 4.20 13.56
C GLY A 27 22.33 2.70 13.46
N PHE A 28 21.43 1.93 12.82
CA PHE A 28 21.73 0.58 12.38
C PHE A 28 22.63 0.61 11.13
N GLU A 29 23.54 -0.34 11.00
CA GLU A 29 24.12 -0.67 9.69
C GLU A 29 23.05 -1.33 8.83
N VAL A 30 22.88 -0.92 7.57
CA VAL A 30 21.81 -1.43 6.70
C VAL A 30 22.34 -1.93 5.38
N THR A 31 21.94 -3.14 4.99
CA THR A 31 22.16 -3.66 3.62
C THR A 31 20.81 -3.90 2.95
N VAL A 32 20.54 -3.23 1.84
CA VAL A 32 19.33 -3.42 1.03
C VAL A 32 19.65 -4.32 -0.15
N ILE A 33 18.87 -5.39 -0.35
CA ILE A 33 19.01 -6.32 -1.48
C ILE A 33 17.77 -6.18 -2.36
N GLU A 34 17.94 -5.84 -3.64
CA GLU A 34 16.84 -5.72 -4.60
C GLU A 34 17.23 -6.37 -5.92
N ARG A 35 16.35 -7.25 -6.42
CA ARG A 35 16.59 -8.03 -7.63
C ARG A 35 16.59 -7.19 -8.90
N ASN A 36 15.85 -6.07 -8.89
CA ASN A 36 15.79 -5.17 -10.02
C ASN A 36 17.01 -4.24 -10.01
N ALA A 37 17.68 -4.11 -11.16
CA ALA A 37 18.83 -3.22 -11.31
C ALA A 37 18.45 -1.73 -11.21
N GLU A 38 17.19 -1.41 -11.49
CA GLU A 38 16.64 -0.06 -11.46
C GLU A 38 15.26 -0.05 -10.78
N VAL A 39 14.87 1.12 -10.28
CA VAL A 39 13.50 1.31 -9.76
C VAL A 39 12.54 1.30 -10.96
N GLU A 40 11.67 0.29 -11.00
CA GLU A 40 10.65 0.14 -12.04
C GLU A 40 9.87 1.46 -12.22
N PHE A 41 9.75 1.91 -13.47
CA PHE A 41 8.85 3.00 -13.85
C PHE A 41 7.38 2.52 -13.76
N ASP A 42 6.41 3.44 -13.91
CA ASP A 42 4.96 3.15 -13.81
C ASP A 42 4.40 2.25 -14.93
N SER A 43 5.17 1.28 -15.44
CA SER A 43 4.75 0.27 -16.41
C SER A 43 3.77 -0.75 -15.82
N ALA A 44 3.67 -0.82 -14.49
CA ALA A 44 2.72 -1.66 -13.77
C ALA A 44 2.13 -0.88 -12.56
N PRO A 45 1.23 0.09 -12.79
CA PRO A 45 0.70 0.97 -11.76
C PRO A 45 0.07 0.21 -10.60
N ARG A 46 0.64 0.38 -9.40
CA ARG A 46 0.19 -0.23 -8.14
C ARG A 46 -0.46 0.79 -7.20
N ALA A 47 -0.39 0.55 -5.90
CA ALA A 47 -0.87 1.46 -4.87
C ALA A 47 -0.32 2.88 -5.08
N ALA A 48 -1.20 3.86 -4.92
CA ALA A 48 -0.84 5.27 -5.06
C ALA A 48 -1.46 6.17 -4.01
N THR A 49 -2.17 5.63 -3.03
CA THR A 49 -2.86 6.40 -1.98
C THR A 49 -2.05 6.34 -0.70
N PHE A 50 -1.69 7.50 -0.15
CA PHE A 50 -1.03 7.62 1.16
C PHE A 50 -1.96 8.32 2.14
N HIS A 51 -2.36 7.58 3.17
CA HIS A 51 -3.33 8.02 4.18
C HIS A 51 -2.68 8.88 5.27
N PRO A 52 -3.44 9.76 5.94
CA PRO A 52 -2.94 10.63 7.00
C PRO A 52 -1.96 9.98 7.98
N SER A 53 -2.29 8.79 8.51
CA SER A 53 -1.43 8.08 9.46
C SER A 53 -0.06 7.69 8.87
N THR A 54 0.00 7.40 7.57
CA THR A 54 1.25 7.09 6.88
C THR A 54 2.02 8.38 6.57
N LEU A 55 1.34 9.48 6.27
CA LEU A 55 1.98 10.78 6.07
C LEU A 55 2.72 11.24 7.34
N GLU A 56 2.14 11.04 8.52
CA GLU A 56 2.84 11.27 9.81
C GLU A 56 4.13 10.46 9.93
N MET A 57 4.13 9.21 9.46
CA MET A 57 5.33 8.37 9.49
C MET A 57 6.38 8.84 8.48
N LEU A 58 5.98 9.22 7.27
CA LEU A 58 6.92 9.79 6.29
C LEU A 58 7.48 11.14 6.76
N ASP A 59 6.70 11.93 7.51
CA ASP A 59 7.15 13.18 8.12
C ASP A 59 8.25 12.93 9.16
N SER A 60 8.07 11.90 10.00
CA SER A 60 9.09 11.50 10.97
C SER A 60 10.44 11.10 10.34
N LEU A 61 10.44 10.76 9.05
CA LEU A 61 11.64 10.44 8.27
C LEU A 61 12.22 11.66 7.51
N SER A 62 11.60 12.83 7.67
CA SER A 62 12.00 14.11 7.03
C SER A 62 12.02 14.06 5.50
N ILE A 63 11.12 13.30 4.89
CA ILE A 63 10.98 13.20 3.43
C ILE A 63 9.70 13.84 2.89
N MET A 64 8.83 14.37 3.76
CA MET A 64 7.55 14.95 3.36
C MET A 64 7.64 16.10 2.36
N PRO A 65 8.58 17.07 2.47
CA PRO A 65 8.69 18.13 1.47
C PRO A 65 8.95 17.60 0.06
N ASP A 66 9.91 16.67 -0.09
CA ASP A 66 10.24 16.04 -1.38
C ASP A 66 9.06 15.21 -1.90
N PHE A 67 8.36 14.52 -1.00
CA PHE A 67 7.22 13.68 -1.33
C PHE A 67 6.01 14.50 -1.81
N LEU A 68 5.69 15.59 -1.13
CA LEU A 68 4.60 16.51 -1.53
C LEU A 68 4.91 17.21 -2.85
N ALA A 69 6.17 17.47 -3.17
CA ALA A 69 6.57 18.09 -4.43
C ALA A 69 6.26 17.23 -5.67
N VAL A 70 6.12 15.90 -5.50
CA VAL A 70 5.85 14.95 -6.59
C VAL A 70 4.51 14.23 -6.46
N GLY A 71 3.73 14.60 -5.44
CA GLY A 71 2.44 14.03 -5.10
C GLY A 71 1.28 14.99 -5.31
N LEU A 72 0.08 14.43 -5.39
CA LEU A 72 -1.17 15.16 -5.56
C LEU A 72 -1.94 15.13 -4.23
N VAL A 73 -2.05 16.27 -3.55
CA VAL A 73 -2.78 16.42 -2.29
C VAL A 73 -4.27 16.43 -2.57
N SER A 74 -5.00 15.57 -1.87
CA SER A 74 -6.40 15.33 -2.16
C SER A 74 -7.21 15.15 -0.87
N ARG A 75 -7.88 16.25 -0.49
CA ARG A 75 -8.71 16.39 0.72
C ARG A 75 -10.03 15.62 0.65
N PHE A 76 -10.64 15.56 -0.53
CA PHE A 76 -11.97 14.96 -0.70
C PHE A 76 -11.92 13.59 -1.37
N PHE A 77 -12.93 12.77 -1.10
CA PHE A 77 -13.28 11.66 -1.98
C PHE A 77 -14.78 11.42 -2.00
N ASP A 78 -15.26 10.86 -3.11
CA ASP A 78 -16.69 10.70 -3.35
C ASP A 78 -17.12 9.24 -3.39
N TYR A 79 -18.36 8.99 -3.01
CA TYR A 79 -19.12 7.80 -3.35
C TYR A 79 -20.24 8.18 -4.32
N TRP A 80 -20.37 7.41 -5.39
CA TRP A 80 -21.35 7.61 -6.46
C TRP A 80 -22.23 6.38 -6.62
N ASP A 81 -23.51 6.60 -6.90
CA ASP A 81 -24.43 5.59 -7.43
C ASP A 81 -24.29 5.61 -8.95
N ARG A 82 -23.50 4.69 -9.52
CA ARG A 82 -23.13 4.71 -10.94
C ARG A 82 -24.34 4.57 -11.87
N PRO A 83 -25.27 3.60 -11.67
CA PRO A 83 -26.46 3.49 -12.52
C PRO A 83 -27.31 4.76 -12.56
N ASN A 84 -27.44 5.44 -11.41
CA ASN A 84 -28.26 6.65 -11.29
C ASN A 84 -27.47 7.94 -11.56
N ARG A 85 -26.16 7.85 -11.86
CA ARG A 85 -25.23 8.98 -12.06
C ARG A 85 -25.32 10.04 -10.95
N ALA A 86 -25.48 9.59 -9.71
CA ALA A 86 -25.75 10.47 -8.58
C ALA A 86 -24.63 10.41 -7.54
N LEU A 87 -24.19 11.58 -7.08
CA LEU A 87 -23.31 11.67 -5.91
C LEU A 87 -24.10 11.20 -4.68
N VAL A 88 -23.55 10.23 -3.96
CA VAL A 88 -24.14 9.68 -2.73
C VAL A 88 -23.58 10.40 -1.52
N ALA A 89 -22.27 10.52 -1.44
CA ALA A 89 -21.58 11.12 -0.31
C ALA A 89 -20.25 11.72 -0.76
N ARG A 90 -19.89 12.87 -0.22
CA ARG A 90 -18.53 13.42 -0.28
C ARG A 90 -17.96 13.40 1.12
N MET A 91 -16.78 12.82 1.26
CA MET A 91 -16.05 12.76 2.51
C MET A 91 -14.94 13.81 2.49
N ASP A 92 -14.82 14.57 3.58
CA ASP A 92 -13.88 15.67 3.75
C ASP A 92 -12.89 15.34 4.88
N HIS A 93 -11.61 15.18 4.55
CA HIS A 93 -10.59 14.88 5.56
C HIS A 93 -10.34 16.04 6.55
N GLU A 94 -10.81 17.25 6.29
CA GLU A 94 -10.67 18.40 7.21
C GLU A 94 -11.33 18.18 8.58
N VAL A 95 -12.31 17.27 8.67
CA VAL A 95 -12.89 16.87 9.96
C VAL A 95 -11.87 16.17 10.88
N LEU A 96 -10.70 15.79 10.34
CA LEU A 96 -9.57 15.21 11.07
C LEU A 96 -8.50 16.24 11.48
N ARG A 97 -8.71 17.55 11.28
CA ARG A 97 -7.70 18.59 11.60
C ARG A 97 -7.20 18.56 13.04
N ASP A 98 -8.02 18.09 13.97
CA ASP A 98 -7.69 17.95 15.41
C ASP A 98 -7.13 16.55 15.75
N ASP A 99 -7.11 15.63 14.78
CA ASP A 99 -6.61 14.26 14.93
C ASP A 99 -5.22 14.05 14.33
N THR A 100 -4.86 14.84 13.32
CA THR A 100 -3.63 14.67 12.55
C THR A 100 -3.21 15.99 11.89
N SER A 101 -1.89 16.19 11.76
CA SER A 101 -1.33 17.33 11.01
C SER A 101 -1.53 17.23 9.50
N PHE A 102 -1.97 16.07 9.00
CA PHE A 102 -2.19 15.80 7.58
C PHE A 102 -3.65 15.44 7.31
N PRO A 103 -4.63 16.36 7.47
CA PRO A 103 -6.05 16.10 7.24
C PRO A 103 -6.38 16.01 5.74
N TYR A 104 -5.64 15.17 5.02
CA TYR A 104 -5.72 14.90 3.60
C TYR A 104 -4.96 13.62 3.24
N VAL A 105 -5.19 13.13 2.03
CA VAL A 105 -4.44 12.02 1.44
C VAL A 105 -3.52 12.56 0.36
N VAL A 106 -2.38 11.92 0.15
CA VAL A 106 -1.50 12.21 -0.99
C VAL A 106 -1.60 11.08 -2.01
N GLN A 107 -1.93 11.41 -3.25
CA GLN A 107 -1.88 10.49 -4.39
C GLN A 107 -0.51 10.56 -5.05
N THR A 108 0.26 9.49 -5.01
CA THR A 108 1.61 9.43 -5.58
C THR A 108 1.93 8.01 -5.98
N GLU A 109 2.53 7.82 -7.14
CA GLU A 109 2.99 6.52 -7.57
C GLU A 109 4.14 6.03 -6.67
N GLN A 110 4.05 4.79 -6.20
CA GLN A 110 4.99 4.24 -5.22
C GLN A 110 6.47 4.32 -5.63
N HIS A 111 6.79 4.30 -6.93
CA HIS A 111 8.18 4.39 -7.41
C HIS A 111 8.82 5.75 -7.12
N LYS A 112 8.02 6.82 -7.02
CA LYS A 112 8.52 8.15 -6.64
C LYS A 112 8.98 8.18 -5.18
N LEU A 113 8.22 7.57 -4.27
CA LEU A 113 8.64 7.39 -2.87
C LEU A 113 9.95 6.59 -2.81
N VAL A 114 10.02 5.47 -3.54
CA VAL A 114 11.23 4.62 -3.57
C VAL A 114 12.44 5.42 -4.08
N ARG A 115 12.29 6.22 -5.14
CA ARG A 115 13.39 7.07 -5.65
C ARG A 115 13.89 8.06 -4.61
N ILE A 116 12.98 8.83 -3.99
CA ILE A 116 13.31 9.78 -2.93
C ILE A 116 14.08 9.09 -1.81
N VAL A 117 13.57 7.94 -1.35
CA VAL A 117 14.19 7.22 -0.24
C VAL A 117 15.54 6.61 -0.61
N LEU A 118 15.69 6.01 -1.80
CA LEU A 118 16.98 5.47 -2.24
C LEU A 118 18.02 6.59 -2.45
N GLU A 119 17.62 7.76 -2.94
CA GLU A 119 18.51 8.92 -3.02
C GLU A 119 18.98 9.42 -1.65
N ARG A 120 18.13 9.34 -0.63
CA ARG A 120 18.50 9.63 0.76
C ARG A 120 19.45 8.56 1.32
N LEU A 121 19.12 7.28 1.13
CA LEU A 121 19.91 6.14 1.60
C LEU A 121 21.33 6.14 1.03
N ARG A 122 21.52 6.45 -0.26
CA ARG A 122 22.85 6.53 -0.89
C ARG A 122 23.80 7.57 -0.26
N LYS A 123 23.25 8.53 0.49
CA LYS A 123 24.02 9.59 1.16
C LYS A 123 24.39 9.22 2.61
N LEU A 124 23.88 8.11 3.13
CA LEU A 124 24.14 7.65 4.49
C LEU A 124 25.34 6.68 4.50
N PRO A 125 26.36 6.90 5.35
CA PRO A 125 27.58 6.10 5.34
C PRO A 125 27.39 4.67 5.88
N ASN A 126 26.33 4.43 6.64
CA ASN A 126 25.97 3.14 7.25
C ASN A 126 25.01 2.32 6.38
N VAL A 127 24.95 2.59 5.07
CA VAL A 127 24.03 1.92 4.14
C VAL A 127 24.76 1.39 2.92
N GLU A 128 24.53 0.12 2.61
CA GLU A 128 24.88 -0.54 1.35
C GLU A 128 23.60 -0.89 0.58
N ILE A 129 23.57 -0.57 -0.72
CA ILE A 129 22.43 -0.90 -1.59
C ILE A 129 22.91 -1.79 -2.73
N LEU A 130 22.39 -3.01 -2.77
CA LEU A 130 22.68 -4.04 -3.76
C LEU A 130 21.49 -4.16 -4.73
N LEU A 131 21.44 -3.30 -5.75
CA LEU A 131 20.48 -3.39 -6.85
C LEU A 131 20.93 -4.43 -7.89
N GLY A 132 20.00 -5.15 -8.50
CA GLY A 132 20.29 -6.28 -9.38
C GLY A 132 20.70 -7.55 -8.63
N TRP A 133 20.61 -7.57 -7.30
CA TRP A 133 20.96 -8.71 -6.46
C TRP A 133 19.71 -9.45 -5.99
N GLN A 134 19.68 -10.75 -6.22
CA GLN A 134 18.61 -11.61 -5.77
C GLN A 134 18.98 -12.33 -4.48
N LEU A 135 18.09 -12.28 -3.49
CA LEU A 135 18.18 -13.10 -2.29
C LEU A 135 17.94 -14.58 -2.66
N GLY A 136 18.85 -15.43 -2.21
CA GLY A 136 18.81 -16.89 -2.33
C GLY A 136 18.28 -17.56 -1.07
N SER A 137 19.19 -18.06 -0.23
CA SER A 137 18.86 -18.75 1.02
C SER A 137 19.09 -17.87 2.26
N VAL A 138 18.39 -18.23 3.33
CA VAL A 138 18.47 -17.56 4.64
C VAL A 138 18.76 -18.62 5.70
N THR A 139 19.82 -18.42 6.47
CA THR A 139 20.12 -19.23 7.67
C THR A 139 20.20 -18.31 8.88
N GLN A 140 19.86 -18.82 10.06
CA GLN A 140 19.92 -18.05 11.30
C GLN A 140 20.23 -18.93 12.49
N ASP A 141 20.78 -18.32 13.53
CA ASP A 141 21.02 -18.92 14.84
C ASP A 141 20.67 -17.92 15.96
N GLU A 142 21.09 -18.21 17.19
CA GLU A 142 20.83 -17.36 18.35
C GLU A 142 21.57 -16.01 18.27
N HIS A 143 22.60 -15.88 17.44
CA HIS A 143 23.48 -14.70 17.34
C HIS A 143 23.18 -13.82 16.13
N GLY A 144 22.69 -14.38 15.02
CA GLY A 144 22.45 -13.61 13.82
C GLY A 144 21.70 -14.34 12.71
N VAL A 145 21.65 -13.69 11.56
CA VAL A 145 21.14 -14.20 10.29
C VAL A 145 22.22 -14.06 9.23
N THR A 146 22.35 -15.05 8.36
CA THR A 146 23.20 -14.99 7.17
C THR A 146 22.32 -15.15 5.93
N VAL A 147 22.44 -14.19 5.01
CA VAL A 147 21.71 -14.18 3.73
C VAL A 147 22.69 -14.48 2.61
N GLN A 148 22.37 -15.46 1.78
CA GLN A 148 23.03 -15.66 0.49
C GLN A 148 22.35 -14.79 -0.55
N ALA A 149 23.11 -13.99 -1.28
CA ALA A 149 22.59 -13.19 -2.38
C ALA A 149 23.57 -13.15 -3.55
N GLY A 150 23.06 -12.97 -4.77
CA GLY A 150 23.90 -12.86 -5.96
C GLY A 150 23.26 -12.09 -7.10
N ASN A 151 24.06 -11.65 -8.05
CA ASN A 151 23.63 -10.88 -9.23
C ASN A 151 23.83 -11.65 -10.56
N GLY A 152 24.03 -12.97 -10.48
CA GLY A 152 24.31 -13.85 -11.62
C GLY A 152 25.80 -13.96 -11.98
N THR A 153 26.64 -13.03 -11.53
CA THR A 153 28.10 -13.08 -11.72
C THR A 153 28.88 -13.22 -10.41
N GLU A 154 28.34 -12.66 -9.33
CA GLU A 154 28.90 -12.71 -7.98
C GLU A 154 27.86 -13.29 -7.02
N GLU A 155 28.36 -13.96 -5.98
CA GLU A 155 27.59 -14.39 -4.81
C GLU A 155 28.27 -13.87 -3.53
N ARG A 156 27.47 -13.45 -2.55
CA ARG A 156 27.94 -12.97 -1.24
C ARG A 156 27.14 -13.61 -0.11
N GLN A 157 27.85 -13.93 0.96
CA GLN A 157 27.23 -14.19 2.26
C GLN A 157 27.18 -12.88 3.04
N LEU A 158 25.99 -12.46 3.43
CA LEU A 158 25.74 -11.21 4.13
C LEU A 158 25.31 -11.53 5.56
N PRO A 159 26.21 -11.44 6.55
CA PRO A 159 25.85 -11.60 7.95
C PRO A 159 25.15 -10.35 8.47
N GLY A 160 24.13 -10.53 9.31
CA GLY A 160 23.37 -9.46 9.96
C GLY A 160 22.81 -9.90 11.31
N ALA A 161 22.42 -8.93 12.14
CA ALA A 161 21.70 -9.18 13.38
C ALA A 161 20.22 -9.53 13.11
N TRP A 162 19.65 -8.93 12.07
CA TRP A 162 18.22 -9.00 11.72
C TRP A 162 18.02 -9.03 10.21
N LEU A 163 16.95 -9.71 9.75
CA LEU A 163 16.49 -9.68 8.36
C LEU A 163 15.02 -9.24 8.30
N ILE A 164 14.73 -8.27 7.46
CA ILE A 164 13.38 -7.82 7.14
C ILE A 164 13.03 -8.21 5.70
N GLY A 165 12.14 -9.18 5.54
CA GLY A 165 11.57 -9.59 4.26
C GLY A 165 10.47 -8.63 3.80
N CYS A 166 10.81 -7.83 2.79
CA CYS A 166 9.93 -6.86 2.10
C CYS A 166 9.82 -7.19 0.59
N ASP A 167 10.00 -8.46 0.22
CA ASP A 167 10.20 -8.97 -1.14
C ASP A 167 8.88 -9.36 -1.84
N GLY A 168 7.76 -8.77 -1.41
CA GLY A 168 6.47 -8.81 -2.10
C GLY A 168 5.64 -10.08 -1.89
N GLY A 169 4.48 -10.15 -2.55
CA GLY A 169 3.49 -11.22 -2.37
C GLY A 169 4.03 -12.63 -2.68
N ARG A 170 5.08 -12.74 -3.49
CA ARG A 170 5.77 -14.00 -3.84
C ARG A 170 7.02 -14.29 -3.00
N SER A 171 7.18 -13.57 -1.88
CA SER A 171 8.32 -13.57 -0.96
C SER A 171 9.09 -14.89 -0.89
N THR A 172 10.38 -14.82 -1.23
CA THR A 172 11.35 -15.87 -1.02
C THR A 172 11.63 -16.03 0.47
N VAL A 173 11.74 -14.92 1.22
CA VAL A 173 11.99 -14.96 2.68
C VAL A 173 10.90 -15.76 3.39
N ARG A 174 9.61 -15.47 3.13
CA ARG A 174 8.49 -16.20 3.74
C ARG A 174 8.55 -17.71 3.45
N LYS A 175 8.88 -18.08 2.21
CA LYS A 175 8.98 -19.50 1.80
C LYS A 175 10.16 -20.20 2.46
N GLN A 176 11.32 -19.55 2.55
CA GLN A 176 12.51 -20.08 3.24
C GLN A 176 12.23 -20.35 4.73
N LEU A 177 11.36 -19.56 5.36
CA LEU A 177 10.92 -19.76 6.74
C LEU A 177 9.82 -20.83 6.90
N GLY A 178 9.29 -21.39 5.80
CA GLY A 178 8.16 -22.32 5.87
C GLY A 178 6.89 -21.70 6.48
N ILE A 179 6.68 -20.40 6.28
CA ILE A 179 5.52 -19.70 6.83
C ILE A 179 4.37 -19.75 5.82
N GLU A 180 3.26 -20.33 6.24
CA GLU A 180 2.03 -20.42 5.45
C GLU A 180 1.43 -19.04 5.15
N PHE A 181 0.83 -18.92 3.96
CA PHE A 181 0.18 -17.70 3.51
C PHE A 181 -1.34 -17.88 3.38
N GLU A 182 -1.98 -17.83 4.55
CA GLU A 182 -3.38 -18.17 4.78
C GLU A 182 -4.32 -17.16 4.11
N GLY A 183 -5.47 -17.65 3.64
CA GLY A 183 -6.51 -16.82 3.00
C GLY A 183 -6.87 -17.31 1.61
N TYR A 184 -7.42 -16.42 0.78
CA TYR A 184 -8.04 -16.79 -0.49
C TYR A 184 -7.68 -15.83 -1.63
N THR A 185 -8.01 -16.25 -2.84
CA THR A 185 -7.96 -15.43 -4.05
C THR A 185 -9.39 -15.14 -4.46
N TRP A 186 -9.69 -13.88 -4.79
CA TRP A 186 -11.00 -13.52 -5.31
C TRP A 186 -11.22 -14.16 -6.69
N PRO A 187 -12.42 -14.65 -7.01
CA PRO A 187 -12.71 -15.19 -8.34
C PRO A 187 -12.56 -14.14 -9.45
N GLU A 188 -12.86 -12.88 -9.13
CA GLU A 188 -12.73 -11.75 -10.04
C GLU A 188 -11.28 -11.24 -10.09
N ARG A 189 -10.81 -10.95 -11.31
CA ARG A 189 -9.60 -10.16 -11.56
C ARG A 189 -9.95 -8.69 -11.54
N PHE A 190 -9.00 -7.82 -11.22
CA PHE A 190 -9.19 -6.38 -11.40
C PHE A 190 -8.42 -5.91 -12.62
N ALA A 191 -9.06 -5.10 -13.44
CA ALA A 191 -8.45 -4.41 -14.56
C ALA A 191 -8.27 -2.93 -14.23
N VAL A 192 -7.23 -2.34 -14.80
CA VAL A 192 -6.88 -0.93 -14.62
C VAL A 192 -6.61 -0.30 -15.97
N PHE A 193 -7.32 0.78 -16.24
CA PHE A 193 -7.03 1.68 -17.36
C PHE A 193 -6.49 3.00 -16.83
N THR A 194 -5.34 3.41 -17.33
CA THR A 194 -4.77 4.73 -17.04
C THR A 194 -5.05 5.64 -18.23
N THR A 195 -5.67 6.79 -17.99
CA THR A 195 -6.04 7.77 -19.03
C THR A 195 -5.66 9.19 -18.62
N ARG A 196 -5.43 10.05 -19.61
CA ARG A 196 -5.21 11.50 -19.42
C ARG A 196 -6.53 12.29 -19.35
N TYR A 197 -7.67 11.64 -19.59
CA TYR A 197 -8.98 12.28 -19.52
C TYR A 197 -9.27 12.84 -18.12
N ASP A 198 -9.53 14.14 -18.01
CA ASP A 198 -9.72 14.78 -16.70
C ASP A 198 -11.16 14.69 -16.20
N PHE A 199 -11.47 13.61 -15.48
CA PHE A 199 -12.81 13.37 -14.94
C PHE A 199 -13.28 14.46 -13.97
N ALA A 200 -12.40 15.01 -13.12
CA ALA A 200 -12.80 16.07 -12.20
C ALA A 200 -13.34 17.30 -12.94
N ALA A 201 -12.67 17.70 -14.03
CA ALA A 201 -13.10 18.81 -14.86
C ALA A 201 -14.39 18.49 -15.65
N ALA A 202 -14.54 17.25 -16.12
CA ALA A 202 -15.67 16.84 -16.95
C ALA A 202 -16.98 16.62 -16.17
N MET A 203 -16.91 16.05 -14.95
CA MET A 203 -18.09 15.65 -14.18
C MET A 203 -18.17 16.19 -12.75
N GLY A 204 -17.18 17.00 -12.31
CA GLY A 204 -17.19 17.59 -10.96
C GLY A 204 -16.93 16.61 -9.82
N CYS A 205 -16.42 15.41 -10.12
CA CYS A 205 -16.04 14.42 -9.11
C CYS A 205 -14.74 14.80 -8.40
N SER A 206 -14.56 14.31 -7.18
CA SER A 206 -13.29 14.37 -6.47
C SER A 206 -12.21 13.55 -7.20
N GLU A 207 -10.94 13.91 -6.98
CA GLU A 207 -9.76 13.20 -7.50
C GLU A 207 -9.67 11.74 -7.05
N ARG A 208 -10.48 11.35 -6.06
CA ARG A 208 -10.78 9.96 -5.71
C ARG A 208 -12.29 9.78 -5.66
N SER A 209 -12.80 8.79 -6.37
CA SER A 209 -14.23 8.52 -6.46
C SER A 209 -14.47 7.02 -6.56
N TYR A 210 -15.40 6.52 -5.73
CA TYR A 210 -15.87 5.14 -5.80
C TYR A 210 -17.28 5.12 -6.39
N PHE A 211 -17.44 4.44 -7.51
CA PHE A 211 -18.69 4.27 -8.23
C PHE A 211 -19.28 2.90 -7.93
N ALA A 212 -20.29 2.85 -7.06
CA ALA A 212 -20.98 1.63 -6.69
C ALA A 212 -21.97 1.21 -7.78
N ASP A 213 -21.87 -0.05 -8.21
CA ASP A 213 -22.63 -0.61 -9.32
C ASP A 213 -22.68 -2.15 -9.20
N PRO A 214 -23.87 -2.77 -9.23
CA PRO A 214 -24.01 -4.23 -9.10
C PRO A 214 -23.48 -5.01 -10.32
N GLY A 215 -23.37 -4.36 -11.49
CA GLY A 215 -22.85 -4.95 -12.72
C GLY A 215 -21.35 -4.70 -12.88
N GLN A 216 -20.90 -3.46 -12.73
CA GLN A 216 -19.48 -3.11 -12.84
C GLN A 216 -19.15 -1.88 -11.99
N TRP A 217 -18.67 -2.08 -10.78
CA TRP A 217 -18.18 -0.96 -9.97
C TRP A 217 -16.87 -0.39 -10.54
N VAL A 218 -16.59 0.87 -10.20
CA VAL A 218 -15.33 1.53 -10.56
C VAL A 218 -14.72 2.22 -9.35
N ASN A 219 -13.43 2.01 -9.11
CA ASN A 219 -12.60 2.87 -8.27
C ASN A 219 -11.77 3.78 -9.19
N LEU A 220 -12.09 5.06 -9.18
CA LEU A 220 -11.50 6.09 -10.02
C LEU A 220 -10.61 6.98 -9.15
N PHE A 221 -9.34 7.14 -9.51
CA PHE A 221 -8.47 8.08 -8.79
C PHE A 221 -7.40 8.72 -9.69
N LYS A 222 -7.02 9.95 -9.37
CA LYS A 222 -5.98 10.72 -10.04
C LYS A 222 -4.64 10.54 -9.32
N VAL A 223 -3.59 10.28 -10.07
CA VAL A 223 -2.20 10.30 -9.62
C VAL A 223 -1.44 11.42 -10.34
N ALA A 224 -0.31 11.88 -9.81
CA ALA A 224 0.40 13.02 -10.37
C ALA A 224 0.97 12.76 -11.78
N GLY A 225 1.34 11.51 -12.13
CA GLY A 225 2.10 11.18 -13.32
C GLY A 225 3.56 11.59 -13.21
N ASP A 226 4.47 10.92 -13.92
CA ASP A 226 5.90 11.29 -13.92
C ASP A 226 6.16 12.69 -14.49
N ASP A 227 5.28 13.16 -15.36
CA ASP A 227 5.28 14.52 -15.92
C ASP A 227 4.51 15.54 -15.06
N LEU A 228 3.99 15.12 -13.90
CA LEU A 228 3.17 15.94 -12.98
C LEU A 228 1.91 16.55 -13.62
N ARG A 229 1.46 16.01 -14.77
CA ARG A 229 0.28 16.50 -15.51
C ARG A 229 -1.03 15.85 -15.08
N GLY A 230 -0.98 14.90 -14.16
CA GLY A 230 -2.13 14.15 -13.71
C GLY A 230 -2.50 13.00 -14.65
N ARG A 231 -2.78 11.83 -14.08
CA ARG A 231 -3.31 10.67 -14.80
C ARG A 231 -4.39 10.02 -13.97
N TRP A 232 -5.48 9.62 -14.61
CA TRP A 232 -6.60 8.95 -13.95
C TRP A 232 -6.48 7.45 -14.12
N ARG A 233 -6.62 6.71 -13.02
CA ARG A 233 -6.67 5.26 -12.99
C ARG A 233 -8.10 4.82 -12.74
N VAL A 234 -8.62 4.02 -13.67
CA VAL A 234 -9.95 3.44 -13.66
C VAL A 234 -9.79 1.96 -13.33
N VAL A 235 -10.06 1.60 -12.07
CA VAL A 235 -9.98 0.22 -11.58
C VAL A 235 -11.38 -0.37 -11.53
N PHE A 236 -11.58 -1.55 -12.10
CA PHE A 236 -12.89 -2.21 -12.11
C PHE A 236 -12.74 -3.73 -12.03
N ALA A 237 -13.80 -4.41 -11.60
CA ALA A 237 -13.87 -5.86 -11.67
C ALA A 237 -13.95 -6.31 -13.13
N ALA A 238 -12.98 -7.11 -13.55
CA ALA A 238 -13.00 -7.77 -14.85
C ALA A 238 -14.09 -8.85 -14.86
N PRO A 239 -14.97 -8.89 -15.88
CA PRO A 239 -15.96 -9.95 -16.02
C PRO A 239 -15.30 -11.34 -15.99
N ALA A 240 -15.85 -12.26 -15.21
CA ALA A 240 -15.26 -13.58 -15.00
C ALA A 240 -15.32 -14.47 -16.25
N ASP A 241 -16.23 -14.17 -17.16
CA ASP A 241 -16.50 -14.87 -18.42
C ASP A 241 -15.66 -14.37 -19.61
N ARG A 242 -14.89 -13.28 -19.43
CA ARG A 242 -14.01 -12.73 -20.47
C ARG A 242 -12.54 -13.10 -20.25
N SER A 243 -11.81 -13.39 -21.31
CA SER A 243 -10.34 -13.56 -21.28
C SER A 243 -9.62 -12.26 -20.91
N ASP A 244 -8.36 -12.35 -20.45
CA ASP A 244 -7.54 -11.15 -20.16
C ASP A 244 -7.41 -10.24 -21.41
N GLU A 245 -7.28 -10.84 -22.59
CA GLU A 245 -7.19 -10.11 -23.88
C GLU A 245 -8.47 -9.33 -24.19
N GLU A 246 -9.64 -9.95 -24.02
CA GLU A 246 -10.93 -9.28 -24.23
C GLU A 246 -11.13 -8.14 -23.23
N VAL A 247 -10.76 -8.34 -21.97
CA VAL A 247 -10.87 -7.30 -20.94
C VAL A 247 -9.95 -6.12 -21.23
N LEU A 248 -8.75 -6.37 -21.77
CA LEU A 248 -7.77 -5.33 -22.11
C LEU A 248 -7.92 -4.80 -23.55
N SER A 249 -8.95 -5.20 -24.28
CA SER A 249 -9.20 -4.76 -25.65
C SER A 249 -9.60 -3.29 -25.75
N ASP A 250 -9.47 -2.72 -26.95
CA ASP A 250 -9.94 -1.37 -27.29
C ASP A 250 -11.44 -1.21 -27.05
N LEU A 251 -12.23 -2.24 -27.39
CA LEU A 251 -13.67 -2.25 -27.17
C LEU A 251 -14.00 -2.13 -25.69
N SER A 252 -13.40 -2.99 -24.85
CA SER A 252 -13.60 -2.96 -23.39
C SER A 252 -13.16 -1.64 -22.77
N ALA A 253 -12.03 -1.08 -23.21
CA ALA A 253 -11.56 0.22 -22.76
C ALA A 253 -12.51 1.36 -23.15
N GLN A 254 -13.03 1.36 -24.39
CA GLN A 254 -14.01 2.33 -24.84
C GLN A 254 -15.33 2.21 -24.06
N GLU A 255 -15.85 0.99 -23.85
CA GLU A 255 -17.06 0.72 -23.07
C GLU A 255 -16.92 1.21 -21.62
N CYS A 256 -15.82 0.85 -20.95
CA CYS A 256 -15.57 1.21 -19.56
C CYS A 256 -15.46 2.74 -19.38
N LEU A 257 -14.64 3.39 -20.20
CA LEU A 257 -14.40 4.84 -20.11
C LEU A 257 -15.65 5.65 -20.45
N SER A 258 -16.30 5.36 -21.59
CA SER A 258 -17.52 6.08 -21.99
C SER A 258 -18.70 5.83 -21.06
N GLY A 259 -18.73 4.66 -20.40
CA GLY A 259 -19.68 4.35 -19.33
C GLY A 259 -19.48 5.15 -18.04
N LEU A 260 -18.32 5.77 -17.83
CA LEU A 260 -18.11 6.76 -16.77
C LEU A 260 -18.46 8.16 -17.23
N HIS A 261 -17.97 8.55 -18.41
CA HIS A 261 -18.30 9.84 -19.01
C HIS A 261 -18.27 9.75 -20.55
N PRO A 262 -19.30 10.24 -21.28
CA PRO A 262 -19.38 10.07 -22.74
C PRO A 262 -18.20 10.64 -23.54
N GLY A 263 -17.51 11.64 -22.99
CA GLY A 263 -16.31 12.24 -23.61
C GLY A 263 -15.01 11.45 -23.37
N ALA A 264 -15.01 10.45 -22.49
CA ALA A 264 -13.82 9.63 -22.21
C ALA A 264 -13.73 8.47 -23.21
N GLY A 265 -12.54 8.24 -23.76
CA GLY A 265 -12.32 7.18 -24.75
C GLY A 265 -10.85 6.86 -24.97
N LEU A 266 -10.58 6.14 -26.06
CA LEU A 266 -9.25 5.57 -26.34
C LEU A 266 -8.15 6.60 -26.60
N GLY A 267 -8.48 7.79 -27.12
CA GLY A 267 -7.48 8.80 -27.51
C GLY A 267 -6.58 9.26 -26.35
N ASP A 268 -7.08 9.19 -25.12
CA ASP A 268 -6.37 9.60 -23.91
C ASP A 268 -5.78 8.43 -23.11
N LEU A 269 -6.03 7.19 -23.54
CA LEU A 269 -5.61 6.00 -22.83
C LEU A 269 -4.09 5.81 -22.98
N VAL A 270 -3.40 5.62 -21.86
CA VAL A 270 -1.94 5.53 -21.82
C VAL A 270 -1.43 4.18 -21.34
N HIS A 271 -2.24 3.40 -20.62
CA HIS A 271 -1.80 2.11 -20.08
C HIS A 271 -3.00 1.22 -19.71
N ARG A 272 -2.80 -0.10 -19.79
CA ARG A 272 -3.77 -1.15 -19.41
C ARG A 272 -3.06 -2.26 -18.64
N ASN A 273 -3.67 -2.74 -17.56
CA ASN A 273 -3.17 -3.90 -16.82
C ASN A 273 -4.33 -4.69 -16.19
N ILE A 274 -4.12 -5.97 -15.95
CA ILE A 274 -5.05 -6.86 -15.25
C ILE A 274 -4.30 -7.73 -14.26
N TYR A 275 -4.89 -7.99 -13.09
CA TYR A 275 -4.25 -8.81 -12.06
C TYR A 275 -5.25 -9.56 -11.20
N ASN A 276 -4.78 -10.68 -10.66
CA ASN A 276 -5.47 -11.43 -9.63
C ASN A 276 -5.44 -10.68 -8.30
N VAL A 277 -6.53 -10.80 -7.56
CA VAL A 277 -6.70 -10.12 -6.28
C VAL A 277 -6.74 -11.13 -5.16
N HIS A 278 -5.96 -10.89 -4.12
CA HIS A 278 -5.79 -11.82 -3.00
C HIS A 278 -6.24 -11.18 -1.70
N GLN A 279 -6.61 -12.02 -0.74
CA GLN A 279 -6.91 -11.65 0.63
C GLN A 279 -6.18 -12.67 1.51
N ARG A 280 -4.93 -12.38 1.85
CA ARG A 280 -4.03 -13.32 2.55
C ARG A 280 -3.18 -12.64 3.62
N VAL A 281 -2.89 -13.38 4.66
CA VAL A 281 -2.03 -12.97 5.78
C VAL A 281 -1.10 -14.13 6.13
N ALA A 282 0.17 -13.84 6.38
CA ALA A 282 1.12 -14.82 6.83
C ALA A 282 0.73 -15.33 8.21
N ALA A 283 0.84 -16.65 8.43
CA ALA A 283 0.51 -17.27 9.72
C ALA A 283 1.35 -16.67 10.87
N ARG A 284 2.59 -16.27 10.55
CA ARG A 284 3.53 -15.58 11.45
C ARG A 284 4.21 -14.44 10.69
N PHE A 285 4.52 -13.36 11.38
CA PHE A 285 5.28 -12.22 10.86
C PHE A 285 6.74 -12.27 11.31
N ARG A 286 7.07 -13.17 12.24
CA ARG A 286 8.42 -13.38 12.77
C ARG A 286 8.78 -14.86 12.83
N ALA A 287 10.04 -15.17 12.54
CA ALA A 287 10.68 -16.43 12.92
C ALA A 287 12.12 -16.15 13.35
N GLY A 288 12.37 -16.18 14.68
CA GLY A 288 13.68 -15.87 15.25
C GLY A 288 14.09 -14.42 15.01
N ARG A 289 15.13 -14.23 14.20
CA ARG A 289 15.74 -12.95 13.79
C ARG A 289 15.26 -12.47 12.43
N VAL A 290 14.33 -13.20 11.80
CA VAL A 290 13.77 -12.88 10.49
C VAL A 290 12.32 -12.43 10.61
N PHE A 291 11.98 -11.33 9.95
CA PHE A 291 10.68 -10.69 9.99
C PHE A 291 10.10 -10.53 8.59
N LEU A 292 8.78 -10.48 8.46
CA LEU A 292 8.07 -10.18 7.22
C LEU A 292 7.32 -8.86 7.38
N ALA A 293 7.36 -7.98 6.37
CA ALA A 293 6.63 -6.72 6.35
C ALA A 293 6.01 -6.44 4.97
N GLY A 294 4.89 -5.71 4.95
CA GLY A 294 4.18 -5.38 3.71
C GLY A 294 3.68 -6.61 2.96
N ASP A 295 3.75 -6.60 1.63
CA ASP A 295 3.26 -7.66 0.75
C ASP A 295 3.87 -9.05 1.04
N ALA A 296 5.06 -9.12 1.67
CA ALA A 296 5.64 -10.37 2.12
C ALA A 296 4.85 -11.00 3.28
N ALA A 297 4.18 -10.18 4.09
CA ALA A 297 3.40 -10.57 5.25
C ALA A 297 1.89 -10.60 4.97
N HIS A 298 1.35 -9.75 4.11
CA HIS A 298 -0.10 -9.69 3.84
C HIS A 298 -0.39 -9.07 2.47
N VAL A 299 -1.47 -9.52 1.84
CA VAL A 299 -2.01 -8.94 0.61
C VAL A 299 -3.53 -8.82 0.73
N ASN A 300 -4.10 -7.80 0.10
CA ASN A 300 -5.52 -7.49 0.14
C ASN A 300 -5.97 -6.91 -1.20
N ASN A 301 -7.29 -6.84 -1.41
CA ASN A 301 -7.80 -6.08 -2.54
C ASN A 301 -7.46 -4.58 -2.42
N PRO A 302 -7.17 -3.89 -3.54
CA PRO A 302 -6.65 -2.53 -3.51
C PRO A 302 -7.69 -1.44 -3.19
N ILE A 303 -8.97 -1.78 -3.02
CA ILE A 303 -10.03 -0.79 -2.80
C ILE A 303 -9.86 -0.14 -1.42
N GLY A 304 -9.65 1.18 -1.43
CA GLY A 304 -9.34 1.96 -0.23
C GLY A 304 -7.84 2.22 -0.02
N GLY A 305 -6.95 1.62 -0.83
CA GLY A 305 -5.52 1.92 -0.80
C GLY A 305 -4.79 1.48 0.49
N LEU A 306 -5.31 0.51 1.23
CA LEU A 306 -4.84 0.24 2.61
C LEU A 306 -3.56 -0.61 2.71
N GLY A 307 -3.30 -1.48 1.74
CA GLY A 307 -2.20 -2.47 1.82
C GLY A 307 -0.82 -1.85 1.96
N LEU A 308 -0.48 -0.91 1.06
CA LEU A 308 0.80 -0.19 1.09
C LEU A 308 0.99 0.59 2.41
N ASN A 309 -0.04 1.33 2.83
CA ASN A 309 -0.01 2.09 4.08
C ASN A 309 0.25 1.18 5.28
N CYS A 310 -0.46 0.04 5.36
CA CYS A 310 -0.21 -0.96 6.39
C CYS A 310 1.22 -1.50 6.34
N GLY A 311 1.76 -1.76 5.15
CA GLY A 311 3.14 -2.20 4.99
C GLY A 311 4.15 -1.18 5.52
N ILE A 312 3.96 0.12 5.25
CA ILE A 312 4.81 1.18 5.81
C ILE A 312 4.69 1.22 7.35
N HIS A 313 3.48 1.06 7.88
CA HIS A 313 3.27 0.96 9.33
C HIS A 313 3.99 -0.26 9.93
N ASP A 314 4.05 -1.39 9.22
CA ASP A 314 4.80 -2.56 9.65
C ASP A 314 6.30 -2.26 9.74
N ALA A 315 6.87 -1.62 8.70
CA ALA A 315 8.26 -1.22 8.67
C ALA A 315 8.63 -0.31 9.86
N MET A 316 7.81 0.72 10.12
CA MET A 316 8.06 1.67 11.20
C MET A 316 7.96 1.03 12.59
N GLU A 317 6.94 0.19 12.83
CA GLU A 317 6.79 -0.52 14.11
C GLU A 317 7.92 -1.52 14.34
N LEU A 318 8.33 -2.25 13.29
CA LEU A 318 9.42 -3.22 13.40
C LEU A 318 10.72 -2.53 13.76
N VAL A 319 11.06 -1.46 13.03
CA VAL A 319 12.30 -0.73 13.27
C VAL A 319 12.34 -0.09 14.67
N ASP A 320 11.22 0.45 15.16
CA ASP A 320 11.10 0.95 16.54
C ASP A 320 11.30 -0.18 17.58
N THR A 321 10.72 -1.35 17.31
CA THR A 321 10.89 -2.53 18.17
C THR A 321 12.33 -3.04 18.18
N LEU A 322 13.00 -3.09 17.02
CA LEU A 322 14.41 -3.46 16.93
C LEU A 322 15.29 -2.44 17.67
N GLU A 323 15.03 -1.14 17.52
CA GLU A 323 15.74 -0.09 18.24
C GLU A 323 15.66 -0.28 19.76
N GLN A 324 14.47 -0.55 20.30
CA GLN A 324 14.28 -0.77 21.73
C GLN A 324 15.04 -2.01 22.22
N VAL A 325 15.05 -3.10 21.45
CA VAL A 325 15.78 -4.33 21.80
C VAL A 325 17.29 -4.10 21.78
N GLU A 326 17.82 -3.43 20.76
CA GLU A 326 19.25 -3.06 20.73
C GLU A 326 19.63 -2.05 21.83
N ALA A 327 18.67 -1.28 22.34
CA ALA A 327 18.85 -0.40 23.49
C ALA A 327 18.75 -1.13 24.85
N GLY A 328 18.56 -2.45 24.86
CA GLY A 328 18.56 -3.30 26.06
C GLY A 328 17.18 -3.81 26.49
N ALA A 329 16.12 -3.56 25.74
CA ALA A 329 14.85 -4.24 25.98
C ALA A 329 14.98 -5.75 25.70
N GLY A 330 14.27 -6.58 26.46
CA GLY A 330 14.34 -8.04 26.33
C GLY A 330 13.81 -8.54 24.98
N ALA A 331 14.34 -9.67 24.50
CA ALA A 331 13.97 -10.27 23.22
C ALA A 331 12.47 -10.64 23.09
N ALA A 332 11.75 -10.76 24.21
CA ALA A 332 10.29 -10.93 24.22
C ALA A 332 9.55 -9.75 23.56
N LEU A 333 10.16 -8.56 23.53
CA LEU A 333 9.58 -7.40 22.85
C LEU A 333 9.46 -7.60 21.34
N LEU A 334 10.27 -8.47 20.74
CA LEU A 334 10.20 -8.76 19.31
C LEU A 334 8.86 -9.43 18.92
N ASP A 335 8.19 -10.13 19.85
CA ASP A 335 6.87 -10.71 19.61
C ASP A 335 5.76 -9.66 19.58
N ARG A 336 6.00 -8.47 20.17
CA ARG A 336 5.09 -7.33 20.09
C ARG A 336 4.83 -6.91 18.65
N TYR A 337 5.85 -6.96 17.79
CA TYR A 337 5.71 -6.63 16.37
C TYR A 337 4.60 -7.47 15.72
N GLU A 338 4.67 -8.80 15.86
CA GLU A 338 3.65 -9.69 15.31
C GLU A 338 2.29 -9.44 15.94
N ARG A 339 2.23 -9.39 17.29
CA ARG A 339 0.98 -9.15 18.03
C ARG A 339 0.29 -7.87 17.57
N ARG A 340 1.02 -6.78 17.37
CA ARG A 340 0.45 -5.50 16.90
C ARG A 340 0.05 -5.56 15.45
N ARG A 341 1.01 -5.88 14.57
CA ARG A 341 0.87 -5.68 13.13
C ARG A 341 -0.05 -6.70 12.48
N ARG A 342 0.01 -7.97 12.89
CA ARG A 342 -0.91 -9.00 12.38
C ARG A 342 -2.35 -8.73 12.82
N THR A 343 -2.55 -8.33 14.08
CA THR A 343 -3.88 -7.97 14.61
C THR A 343 -4.48 -6.79 13.84
N VAL A 344 -3.74 -5.68 13.72
CA VAL A 344 -4.23 -4.49 13.02
C VAL A 344 -4.44 -4.76 11.53
N ASN A 345 -3.60 -5.58 10.90
CA ASN A 345 -3.84 -5.99 9.52
C ASN A 345 -5.20 -6.69 9.38
N ILE A 346 -5.52 -7.64 10.25
CA ILE A 346 -6.78 -8.39 10.19
C ILE A 346 -7.97 -7.45 10.51
N GLU A 347 -7.91 -6.73 11.64
CA GLU A 347 -9.02 -5.91 12.15
C GLU A 347 -9.31 -4.67 11.27
N PHE A 348 -8.29 -4.04 10.68
CA PHE A 348 -8.44 -2.74 9.99
C PHE A 348 -8.18 -2.78 8.49
N VAL A 349 -7.37 -3.71 8.00
CA VAL A 349 -7.03 -3.77 6.56
C VAL A 349 -7.86 -4.83 5.87
N GLN A 350 -7.79 -6.08 6.35
CA GLN A 350 -8.51 -7.20 5.74
C GLN A 350 -10.02 -6.93 5.79
N GLN A 351 -10.57 -6.69 6.98
CA GLN A 351 -11.99 -6.42 7.15
C GLN A 351 -12.48 -5.23 6.30
N GLN A 352 -11.77 -4.10 6.36
CA GLN A 352 -12.19 -2.89 5.65
C GLN A 352 -12.09 -3.02 4.13
N THR A 353 -11.04 -3.65 3.59
CA THR A 353 -10.94 -3.87 2.15
C THR A 353 -12.01 -4.83 1.64
N VAL A 354 -12.38 -5.86 2.41
CA VAL A 354 -13.53 -6.73 2.06
C VAL A 354 -14.83 -5.93 2.07
N ASP A 355 -15.07 -5.11 3.11
CA ASP A 355 -16.30 -4.32 3.22
C ASP A 355 -16.41 -3.24 2.14
N ASN A 356 -15.30 -2.63 1.75
CA ASN A 356 -15.26 -1.70 0.64
C ASN A 356 -15.69 -2.37 -0.67
N LYS A 357 -15.12 -3.54 -0.99
CA LYS A 357 -15.51 -4.30 -2.20
C LYS A 357 -16.98 -4.66 -2.18
N ARG A 358 -17.46 -5.29 -1.08
CA ARG A 358 -18.86 -5.67 -0.89
C ARG A 358 -19.82 -4.49 -1.05
N ARG A 359 -19.44 -3.31 -0.57
CA ARG A 359 -20.25 -2.10 -0.72
C ARG A 359 -20.42 -1.69 -2.18
N LEU A 360 -19.34 -1.76 -2.97
CA LEU A 360 -19.36 -1.32 -4.36
C LEU A 360 -20.12 -2.27 -5.27
N GLU A 361 -20.11 -3.57 -4.97
CA GLU A 361 -20.70 -4.61 -5.82
C GLU A 361 -22.05 -5.16 -5.35
N GLU A 362 -22.63 -4.59 -4.29
CA GLU A 362 -23.87 -5.08 -3.69
C GLU A 362 -24.99 -5.21 -4.74
N LYS A 363 -25.44 -6.45 -4.96
CA LYS A 363 -26.42 -6.79 -6.01
C LYS A 363 -27.85 -6.74 -5.49
N ASP A 364 -28.06 -6.99 -4.20
CA ASP A 364 -29.38 -6.92 -3.62
C ASP A 364 -29.85 -5.46 -3.53
N PRO A 365 -30.96 -5.06 -4.17
CA PRO A 365 -31.37 -3.66 -4.22
C PRO A 365 -31.64 -3.04 -2.85
N ALA A 366 -32.18 -3.81 -1.90
CA ALA A 366 -32.50 -3.32 -0.56
C ALA A 366 -31.24 -3.09 0.26
N GLN A 367 -30.32 -4.06 0.29
CA GLN A 367 -29.02 -3.91 0.94
C GLN A 367 -28.20 -2.79 0.30
N ARG A 368 -28.21 -2.68 -1.03
CA ARG A 368 -27.52 -1.61 -1.74
C ARG A 368 -28.06 -0.23 -1.32
N ARG A 369 -29.38 -0.06 -1.31
CA ARG A 369 -30.02 1.18 -0.87
C ARG A 369 -29.60 1.53 0.56
N ALA A 370 -29.70 0.57 1.48
CA ALA A 370 -29.31 0.75 2.88
C ALA A 370 -27.83 1.17 3.03
N ARG A 371 -26.91 0.54 2.29
CA ARG A 371 -25.48 0.90 2.31
C ARG A 371 -25.23 2.32 1.80
N LEU A 372 -25.93 2.76 0.76
CA LEU A 372 -25.81 4.12 0.21
C LEU A 372 -26.43 5.16 1.15
N ASP A 373 -27.56 4.84 1.79
CA ASP A 373 -28.20 5.73 2.77
C ASP A 373 -27.33 5.89 4.03
N GLU A 374 -26.66 4.83 4.46
CA GLU A 374 -25.67 4.91 5.54
C GLU A 374 -24.49 5.83 5.18
N LEU A 375 -23.99 5.77 3.94
CA LEU A 375 -22.96 6.72 3.48
C LEU A 375 -23.44 8.17 3.48
N ARG A 376 -24.69 8.43 3.07
CA ARG A 376 -25.30 9.77 3.17
C ARG A 376 -25.37 10.24 4.61
N ALA A 377 -25.81 9.37 5.50
CA ALA A 377 -25.95 9.69 6.92
C ALA A 377 -24.60 9.94 7.59
N ILE A 378 -23.55 9.21 7.19
CA ILE A 378 -22.16 9.48 7.63
C ILE A 378 -21.68 10.83 7.12
N ALA A 379 -21.87 11.15 5.83
CA ALA A 379 -21.41 12.42 5.28
C ALA A 379 -22.18 13.64 5.82
N GLY A 380 -23.46 13.46 6.17
CA GLY A 380 -24.30 14.52 6.74
C GLY A 380 -24.08 14.82 8.22
N ASP A 381 -23.23 14.06 8.92
CA ASP A 381 -22.95 14.21 10.34
C ASP A 381 -21.44 14.24 10.60
N GLU A 382 -20.91 15.37 11.07
CA GLU A 382 -19.46 15.56 11.26
C GLU A 382 -18.85 14.53 12.23
N THR A 383 -19.57 14.14 13.29
CA THR A 383 -19.07 13.17 14.28
C THR A 383 -18.95 11.78 13.66
N ARG A 384 -19.98 11.35 12.92
CA ARG A 384 -19.96 10.07 12.19
C ARG A 384 -18.93 10.08 11.08
N GLN A 385 -18.79 11.19 10.36
CA GLN A 385 -17.79 11.34 9.31
C GLN A 385 -16.38 11.26 9.86
N ARG A 386 -16.11 11.96 10.98
CA ARG A 386 -14.83 11.89 11.68
C ARG A 386 -14.53 10.46 12.14
N ALA A 387 -15.47 9.77 12.77
CA ALA A 387 -15.29 8.36 13.16
C ALA A 387 -15.03 7.45 11.96
N PHE A 388 -15.75 7.64 10.86
CA PHE A 388 -15.51 6.91 9.62
C PHE A 388 -14.11 7.16 9.07
N LEU A 389 -13.70 8.42 8.98
CA LEU A 389 -12.42 8.85 8.41
C LEU A 389 -11.23 8.50 9.29
N ARG A 390 -11.34 8.52 10.61
CA ARG A 390 -10.29 8.04 11.52
C ARG A 390 -9.96 6.58 11.25
N ARG A 391 -10.98 5.76 11.05
CA ARG A 391 -10.82 4.35 10.69
C ARG A 391 -10.25 4.20 9.28
N THR A 392 -10.82 4.87 8.28
CA THR A 392 -10.39 4.67 6.88
C THR A 392 -9.03 5.30 6.55
N SER A 393 -8.59 6.27 7.35
CA SER A 393 -7.25 6.86 7.33
C SER A 393 -6.24 6.09 8.19
N LEU A 394 -6.62 4.92 8.73
CA LEU A 394 -5.81 4.05 9.58
C LEU A 394 -5.31 4.66 10.91
N LEU A 395 -5.83 5.84 11.32
CA LEU A 395 -5.49 6.48 12.60
C LEU A 395 -5.92 5.61 13.78
N ASP A 396 -7.14 5.06 13.73
CA ASP A 396 -7.63 4.14 14.76
C ASP A 396 -6.83 2.83 14.79
N GLY A 397 -6.34 2.37 13.63
CA GLY A 397 -5.46 1.20 13.54
C GLY A 397 -4.10 1.45 14.21
N VAL A 398 -3.53 2.66 14.06
CA VAL A 398 -2.31 3.06 14.77
C VAL A 398 -2.55 3.15 16.27
N ALA A 399 -3.67 3.74 16.71
CA ALA A 399 -4.04 3.79 18.13
C ALA A 399 -4.23 2.38 18.72
N ARG A 400 -4.89 1.48 17.97
CA ARG A 400 -5.07 0.08 18.35
C ARG A 400 -3.74 -0.66 18.50
N ALA A 401 -2.81 -0.49 17.56
CA ALA A 401 -1.48 -1.08 17.66
C ALA A 401 -0.77 -0.67 18.94
N LYS A 402 -0.76 0.63 19.27
CA LYS A 402 -0.11 1.16 20.47
C LYS A 402 -0.70 0.62 21.77
N ALA A 403 -1.98 0.26 21.78
CA ALA A 403 -2.67 -0.31 22.94
C ALA A 403 -2.43 -1.82 23.15
N ILE A 404 -1.79 -2.49 22.19
CA ILE A 404 -1.39 -3.90 22.31
C ILE A 404 0.05 -3.87 22.84
N ASP A 405 0.30 -4.41 24.02
CA ASP A 405 1.67 -4.61 24.52
C ASP A 405 2.36 -5.74 23.75
#